data_AF-A0A0C2G3D9-F1
#
_entry.id   AF-A0A0C2G3D9-F1
#
_cell.length_a   1.000
_cell.length_b   1.000
_cell.length_c   1.000
_cell.angle_alpha   90.00
_cell.angle_beta   90.00
_cell.angle_gamma   90.00
#
_symmetry.space_group_name_H-M   'P 1'
#
loop_
_entity.id
_entity.type
_entity.pdbx_description
1 polymer ?
#
loop_
_entity_poly.entity_id
_entity_poly.type
_entity_poly.pdbx_seq_one_letter_code
_entity_poly.pdbx_strand_id
1 'polypeptide(L)'
;MKSTRILSRLANRKAIFNLSKNVCAMTSNEIAASAAIPLPYCSPQVRTLATFKVNPKMPDVKPSTVQQSTAVEQSNVFTSQLGDIPTCTTPFPKKILMKILDHATAYPSRQALILAENPSRNIKYLELHRQTYALASFLYHRGVRHHEVVCSVLGNCIEFVPTYLGTMMTGAVSMAADETCTEGMTVYPRSLKMPSGSVSARWSSHTSGFCRELWQLRSAARQLRLTIVCVTSSNHEVLPDGILEWKDAVSSSTADFDNFNYSPDDSAFVQYHSKVPVSQNGMMMSHRNISTMLDINTEYFTKHVYKRMFYDNKEGVYEPYEEHAILSMPFHHIFGFAHLNRILLEGSTGVIMTNMEPKHYLETLHKYRPKVVTVLPEMTNFLAHHSLVENYDLTSLEVVLIGGAPFTEKLMDEFLHKFKHVRFMIPFYGWPECGFSFMSPMKRRRGTATILPTFQQKVVCPQTGQALPHDSEGEIYLRSSTLMQGYMGNPEETSKVIDADGWFHTGDVGMLDRTGQTVIVDRPKVASAEEKGENIVKVEAH
;
A
#
# COMPACT_ATOMS: atom_id res chain seq x y z
N MET A 1 28.55 -13.47 -32.96
CA MET A 1 27.39 -12.57 -33.14
C MET A 1 26.61 -12.23 -31.85
N LYS A 2 27.16 -12.44 -30.63
CA LYS A 2 26.53 -12.00 -29.36
C LYS A 2 27.25 -10.81 -28.66
N SER A 3 28.49 -10.48 -29.03
CA SER A 3 29.25 -9.37 -28.44
C SER A 3 28.91 -7.98 -29.02
N THR A 4 28.44 -7.92 -30.28
CA THR A 4 28.16 -6.65 -30.98
C THR A 4 26.89 -5.94 -30.48
N ARG A 5 25.94 -6.67 -29.85
CA ARG A 5 24.69 -6.10 -29.30
C ARG A 5 24.85 -5.43 -27.93
N ILE A 6 25.91 -5.73 -27.19
CA ILE A 6 26.17 -5.14 -25.87
C ILE A 6 26.87 -3.78 -26.02
N LEU A 7 27.81 -3.67 -26.98
CA LEU A 7 28.52 -2.43 -27.28
C LEU A 7 27.60 -1.35 -27.89
N SER A 8 26.61 -1.72 -28.71
CA SER A 8 25.64 -0.76 -29.23
C SER A 8 24.69 -0.20 -28.16
N ARG A 9 24.42 -0.98 -27.09
CA ARG A 9 23.57 -0.55 -25.95
C ARG A 9 24.29 0.41 -25.00
N LEU A 10 25.62 0.26 -24.84
CA LEU A 10 26.44 1.20 -24.05
C LEU A 10 26.69 2.52 -24.80
N ALA A 11 26.82 2.49 -26.13
CA ALA A 11 26.99 3.70 -26.95
C ALA A 11 25.74 4.60 -26.92
N ASN A 12 24.53 4.02 -26.96
CA ASN A 12 23.28 4.79 -26.90
C ASN A 12 23.05 5.47 -25.53
N ARG A 13 23.51 4.88 -24.42
CA ARG A 13 23.41 5.53 -23.09
C ARG A 13 24.32 6.77 -22.95
N LYS A 14 25.51 6.78 -23.57
CA LYS A 14 26.38 7.97 -23.60
C LYS A 14 25.85 9.08 -24.51
N ALA A 15 25.19 8.74 -25.62
CA ALA A 15 24.59 9.73 -26.52
C ALA A 15 23.41 10.46 -25.87
N ILE A 16 22.56 9.75 -25.12
CA ILE A 16 21.40 10.32 -24.42
C ILE A 16 21.83 11.25 -23.27
N PHE A 17 22.94 10.94 -22.58
CA PHE A 17 23.49 11.80 -21.52
C PHE A 17 24.12 13.11 -22.04
N ASN A 18 24.54 13.15 -23.31
CA ASN A 18 25.09 14.36 -23.95
C ASN A 18 24.00 15.24 -24.58
N LEU A 19 22.86 14.67 -24.98
CA LEU A 19 21.71 15.44 -25.48
C LEU A 19 20.98 16.22 -24.37
N SER A 20 20.93 15.71 -23.14
CA SER A 20 20.28 16.43 -22.02
C SER A 20 21.08 17.64 -21.52
N LYS A 21 22.39 17.71 -21.76
CA LYS A 21 23.21 18.88 -21.42
C LYS A 21 23.09 20.04 -22.40
N ASN A 22 22.74 19.78 -23.66
CA ASN A 22 22.67 20.83 -24.70
C ASN A 22 21.29 21.48 -24.85
N VAL A 23 20.24 20.92 -24.26
CA VAL A 23 18.87 21.48 -24.31
C VAL A 23 18.63 22.53 -23.21
N CYS A 24 19.48 22.60 -22.17
CA CYS A 24 19.35 23.58 -21.08
C CYS A 24 20.05 24.93 -21.33
N ALA A 25 20.65 25.15 -22.51
CA ALA A 25 21.47 26.33 -22.79
C ALA A 25 20.93 27.24 -23.92
N MET A 26 19.75 26.98 -24.47
CA MET A 26 19.19 27.77 -25.59
C MET A 26 17.69 28.02 -25.46
N THR A 27 17.24 28.62 -24.36
CA THR A 27 15.89 29.24 -24.25
C THR A 27 15.88 30.30 -23.13
N SER A 28 16.73 31.32 -23.24
CA SER A 28 16.61 32.52 -22.42
C SER A 28 17.17 33.73 -23.18
N ASN A 29 16.45 34.14 -24.22
CA ASN A 29 16.39 35.51 -24.75
C ASN A 29 15.36 35.54 -25.89
N GLU A 30 14.60 36.63 -25.97
CA GLU A 30 13.49 36.90 -26.90
C GLU A 30 12.19 36.18 -26.46
N ILE A 31 11.15 36.86 -25.97
CA ILE A 31 10.39 37.91 -26.65
C ILE A 31 9.79 38.84 -25.58
N ALA A 32 10.08 40.13 -25.71
CA ALA A 32 9.35 41.21 -25.09
C ALA A 32 8.60 42.00 -26.18
N ALA A 33 7.44 42.55 -25.80
CA ALA A 33 6.65 43.60 -26.44
C ALA A 33 5.35 43.20 -27.18
N SER A 34 4.34 44.05 -26.96
CA SER A 34 3.04 44.21 -27.64
C SER A 34 1.91 43.25 -27.17
N ALA A 35 0.73 43.66 -26.71
CA ALA A 35 0.07 44.97 -26.59
C ALA A 35 -1.06 44.89 -25.53
N ALA A 36 -1.37 46.02 -24.92
CA ALA A 36 -2.45 46.23 -23.95
C ALA A 36 -3.75 46.67 -24.63
N ILE A 37 -4.92 46.16 -24.18
CA ILE A 37 -6.25 46.82 -24.23
C ILE A 37 -7.09 46.36 -23.00
N PRO A 38 -7.91 47.22 -22.35
CA PRO A 38 -8.25 47.14 -20.94
C PRO A 38 -9.64 46.54 -20.64
N LEU A 39 -9.81 45.97 -19.44
CA LEU A 39 -11.13 45.62 -18.86
C LEU A 39 -11.52 46.66 -17.80
N PRO A 40 -12.76 47.21 -17.82
CA PRO A 40 -13.19 48.19 -16.84
C PRO A 40 -13.71 47.53 -15.55
N TYR A 41 -13.38 48.21 -14.45
CA TYR A 41 -13.91 48.06 -13.10
C TYR A 41 -15.44 48.06 -13.05
N CYS A 42 -16.01 47.17 -12.23
CA CYS A 42 -17.21 47.45 -11.45
C CYS A 42 -17.28 46.56 -10.19
N SER A 43 -16.98 47.16 -9.04
CA SER A 43 -17.52 46.82 -7.72
C SER A 43 -17.89 48.17 -7.05
N PRO A 44 -18.61 48.27 -5.91
CA PRO A 44 -18.99 47.22 -4.96
C PRO A 44 -20.46 47.29 -4.49
N GLN A 45 -20.99 46.23 -3.88
CA GLN A 45 -21.77 46.36 -2.65
C GLN A 45 -21.83 45.05 -1.86
N VAL A 46 -21.47 45.21 -0.59
CA VAL A 46 -21.22 44.22 0.45
C VAL A 46 -22.54 43.84 1.13
N ARG A 47 -22.79 42.54 1.35
CA ARG A 47 -23.42 42.06 2.59
C ARG A 47 -22.77 40.78 3.10
N THR A 48 -22.20 40.95 4.27
CA THR A 48 -21.48 40.05 5.15
C THR A 48 -22.34 38.87 5.60
N LEU A 49 -21.84 37.64 5.44
CA LEU A 49 -22.17 36.49 6.29
C LEU A 49 -20.88 35.73 6.57
N ALA A 50 -20.71 35.36 7.84
CA ALA A 50 -19.44 35.12 8.49
C ALA A 50 -18.58 34.00 7.86
N THR A 51 -17.34 34.35 7.55
CA THR A 51 -16.23 33.44 7.29
C THR A 51 -15.81 32.73 8.57
N PHE A 52 -15.92 31.40 8.62
CA PHE A 52 -15.12 30.60 9.55
C PHE A 52 -13.75 30.35 8.91
N LYS A 53 -12.75 31.14 9.31
CA LYS A 53 -11.34 30.81 9.11
C LYS A 53 -10.98 29.69 10.08
N VAL A 54 -10.73 28.49 9.56
CA VAL A 54 -9.97 27.49 10.31
C VAL A 54 -8.54 28.01 10.38
N ASN A 55 -8.05 28.25 11.59
CA ASN A 55 -6.71 28.73 11.88
C ASN A 55 -5.74 27.55 11.73
N PRO A 56 -4.90 27.47 10.69
CA PRO A 56 -3.91 26.41 10.58
C PRO A 56 -2.70 26.83 11.41
N LYS A 57 -2.85 26.89 12.73
CA LYS A 57 -1.70 26.86 13.63
C LYS A 57 -1.44 25.40 13.96
N MET A 58 -0.64 24.73 13.13
CA MET A 58 0.29 23.78 13.71
C MET A 58 1.14 24.56 14.72
N PRO A 59 1.48 24.01 15.89
CA PRO A 59 2.50 24.62 16.72
C PRO A 59 3.78 24.78 15.88
N ASP A 60 4.34 26.00 15.87
CA ASP A 60 5.65 26.27 15.28
C ASP A 60 6.68 25.37 15.97
N VAL A 61 7.00 24.23 15.37
CA VAL A 61 8.22 23.51 15.69
C VAL A 61 9.34 24.30 15.03
N LYS A 62 9.87 25.28 15.77
CA LYS A 62 11.15 25.89 15.42
C LYS A 62 12.18 24.75 15.28
N PRO A 63 13.04 24.73 14.25
CA PRO A 63 14.21 23.87 14.27
C PRO A 63 15.04 24.26 15.48
N SER A 64 14.94 23.48 16.56
CA SER A 64 15.70 23.71 17.76
C SER A 64 17.16 23.49 17.41
N THR A 65 17.92 24.58 17.49
CA THR A 65 19.36 24.54 17.57
C THR A 65 19.69 23.57 18.69
N VAL A 66 20.38 22.47 18.36
CA VAL A 66 20.84 21.47 19.32
C VAL A 66 21.78 22.18 20.29
N GLN A 67 21.24 22.67 21.40
CA GLN A 67 22.02 22.84 22.61
C GLN A 67 22.14 21.44 23.21
N GLN A 68 23.37 20.92 23.15
CA GLN A 68 23.76 19.70 23.83
C GLN A 68 23.44 19.83 25.31
N SER A 69 22.27 19.36 25.74
CA SER A 69 22.05 19.04 27.15
C SER A 69 22.67 17.69 27.42
N THR A 70 23.77 17.71 28.16
CA THR A 70 24.46 16.55 28.71
C THR A 70 23.56 15.81 29.69
N ALA A 71 22.79 14.84 29.19
CA ALA A 71 22.20 13.76 29.98
C ALA A 71 22.11 12.52 29.08
N VAL A 72 23.18 11.73 29.06
CA VAL A 72 23.22 10.40 28.46
C VAL A 72 22.65 9.44 29.49
N GLU A 73 21.33 9.23 29.49
CA GLU A 73 20.67 8.12 30.20
C GLU A 73 19.92 7.23 29.21
N GLN A 74 20.56 6.10 28.89
CA GLN A 74 20.00 4.80 28.46
C GLN A 74 18.67 4.78 27.69
N SER A 75 18.61 5.35 26.47
CA SER A 75 17.55 4.92 25.56
C SER A 75 17.93 3.54 25.00
N ASN A 76 17.33 2.45 25.49
CA ASN A 76 17.45 1.08 24.92
C ASN A 76 16.74 0.97 23.55
N VAL A 77 16.97 1.98 22.71
CA VAL A 77 16.42 2.13 21.36
C VAL A 77 17.38 1.49 20.39
N PHE A 78 16.89 0.53 19.62
CA PHE A 78 17.60 -0.08 18.52
C PHE A 78 17.17 0.54 17.19
N THR A 79 18.13 0.96 16.38
CA THR A 79 17.88 1.47 15.02
C THR A 79 18.30 0.42 13.99
N SER A 80 17.53 0.28 12.90
CA SER A 80 17.80 -0.74 11.89
C SER A 80 19.22 -0.64 11.33
N GLN A 81 19.88 -1.78 11.18
CA GLN A 81 21.21 -1.89 10.58
C GLN A 81 21.17 -2.17 9.06
N LEU A 82 19.96 -2.25 8.46
CA LEU A 82 19.78 -2.58 7.05
C LEU A 82 20.00 -1.39 6.09
N GLY A 83 20.54 -0.29 6.61
CA GLY A 83 20.84 0.94 5.87
C GLY A 83 19.79 2.02 6.08
N ASP A 84 20.16 3.24 5.70
CA ASP A 84 19.27 4.40 5.76
C ASP A 84 18.63 4.63 4.38
N ILE A 85 17.32 4.83 4.38
CA ILE A 85 16.52 5.14 3.19
C ILE A 85 15.84 6.48 3.51
N PRO A 86 16.15 7.55 2.76
CA PRO A 86 15.60 8.85 3.09
C PRO A 86 14.07 8.84 2.95
N THR A 87 13.39 9.57 3.83
CA THR A 87 11.96 9.78 3.72
C THR A 87 11.61 10.40 2.37
N CYS A 88 10.70 9.76 1.64
CA CYS A 88 10.38 10.13 0.27
C CYS A 88 9.64 11.47 0.22
N THR A 89 10.07 12.37 -0.66
CA THR A 89 9.41 13.67 -0.88
C THR A 89 8.60 13.72 -2.17
N THR A 90 8.55 12.62 -2.93
CA THR A 90 7.75 12.54 -4.16
C THR A 90 6.36 12.02 -3.81
N PRO A 91 5.28 12.71 -4.21
CA PRO A 91 3.93 12.20 -4.01
C PRO A 91 3.72 10.85 -4.69
N PHE A 92 2.98 9.97 -4.01
CA PHE A 92 2.85 8.56 -4.38
C PHE A 92 2.36 8.31 -5.83
N PRO A 93 1.28 8.95 -6.34
CA PRO A 93 0.85 8.72 -7.71
C PRO A 93 1.90 9.11 -8.75
N LYS A 94 2.62 10.22 -8.53
CA LYS A 94 3.69 10.68 -9.42
C LYS A 94 4.81 9.64 -9.50
N LYS A 95 5.20 9.08 -8.35
CA LYS A 95 6.22 8.03 -8.26
C LYS A 95 5.83 6.77 -9.04
N ILE A 96 4.62 6.26 -8.80
CA ILE A 96 4.14 5.03 -9.45
C ILE A 96 3.93 5.25 -10.95
N LEU A 97 3.25 6.32 -11.36
CA LEU A 97 2.94 6.57 -12.76
C LEU A 97 4.17 6.82 -13.60
N MET A 98 5.19 7.51 -13.06
CA MET A 98 6.47 7.66 -13.74
C MET A 98 7.11 6.30 -14.03
N LYS A 99 7.09 5.37 -13.06
CA LYS A 99 7.61 4.01 -13.26
C LYS A 99 6.76 3.18 -14.22
N ILE A 100 5.44 3.26 -14.14
CA ILE A 100 4.54 2.61 -15.09
C ILE A 100 4.85 3.10 -16.52
N LEU A 101 5.10 4.39 -16.72
CA LEU A 101 5.44 4.97 -18.01
C LEU A 101 6.84 4.55 -18.50
N ASP A 102 7.84 4.51 -17.60
CA ASP A 102 9.18 3.98 -17.89
C ASP A 102 9.06 2.54 -18.44
N HIS A 103 8.31 1.68 -17.75
CA HIS A 103 8.10 0.28 -18.12
C HIS A 103 7.34 0.14 -19.44
N ALA A 104 6.29 0.95 -19.63
CA ALA A 104 5.52 0.99 -20.87
C ALA A 104 6.38 1.41 -22.07
N THR A 105 7.29 2.37 -21.88
CA THR A 105 8.19 2.87 -22.93
C THR A 105 9.26 1.85 -23.27
N ALA A 106 9.84 1.22 -22.25
CA ALA A 106 10.87 0.19 -22.45
C ALA A 106 10.29 -1.09 -23.09
N TYR A 107 9.03 -1.45 -22.77
CA TYR A 107 8.41 -2.70 -23.20
C TYR A 107 6.90 -2.52 -23.49
N PRO A 108 6.54 -2.02 -24.68
CA PRO A 108 5.16 -1.64 -25.02
C PRO A 108 4.13 -2.77 -24.99
N SER A 109 4.56 -4.04 -25.13
CA SER A 109 3.68 -5.21 -25.12
C SER A 109 3.47 -5.79 -23.72
N ARG A 110 4.14 -5.28 -22.69
CA ARG A 110 4.14 -5.89 -21.36
C ARG A 110 2.79 -5.74 -20.66
N GLN A 111 2.30 -6.86 -20.14
CA GLN A 111 1.16 -6.91 -19.23
C GLN A 111 1.58 -6.44 -17.84
N ALA A 112 0.86 -5.46 -17.30
CA ALA A 112 1.00 -5.03 -15.91
C ALA A 112 0.21 -5.96 -14.98
N LEU A 113 -1.06 -6.22 -15.31
CA LEU A 113 -1.95 -7.05 -14.49
C LEU A 113 -2.74 -8.02 -15.36
N ILE A 114 -2.99 -9.22 -14.85
CA ILE A 114 -3.78 -10.29 -15.48
C ILE A 114 -4.66 -10.91 -14.40
N LEU A 115 -5.95 -11.14 -14.68
CA LEU A 115 -6.84 -11.88 -13.79
C LEU A 115 -6.61 -13.40 -13.98
N ALA A 116 -6.33 -14.13 -12.90
CA ALA A 116 -6.00 -15.55 -12.94
C ALA A 116 -7.15 -16.40 -13.50
N GLU A 117 -8.37 -16.11 -13.03
CA GLU A 117 -9.63 -16.77 -13.37
C GLU A 117 -10.05 -16.52 -14.82
N ASN A 118 -9.67 -15.36 -15.38
CA ASN A 118 -9.94 -15.02 -16.76
C ASN A 118 -8.75 -14.24 -17.37
N PRO A 119 -7.74 -14.94 -17.92
CA PRO A 119 -6.54 -14.28 -18.45
C PRO A 119 -6.79 -13.34 -19.64
N SER A 120 -7.95 -13.44 -20.30
CA SER A 120 -8.34 -12.45 -21.32
C SER A 120 -8.61 -11.07 -20.72
N ARG A 121 -8.94 -11.00 -19.43
CA ARG A 121 -8.95 -9.76 -18.64
C ARG A 121 -7.53 -9.47 -18.17
N ASN A 122 -6.84 -8.64 -18.94
CA ASN A 122 -5.50 -8.16 -18.68
C ASN A 122 -5.37 -6.69 -19.07
N ILE A 123 -4.34 -6.02 -18.53
CA ILE A 123 -4.02 -4.65 -18.89
C ILE A 123 -2.51 -4.49 -19.04
N LYS A 124 -2.10 -3.77 -20.09
CA LYS A 124 -0.70 -3.40 -20.31
C LYS A 124 -0.31 -2.19 -19.49
N TYR A 125 0.98 -2.00 -19.23
CA TYR A 125 1.49 -0.83 -18.51
C TYR A 125 1.03 0.51 -19.12
N LEU A 126 1.08 0.64 -20.45
CA LEU A 126 0.63 1.86 -21.13
C LEU A 126 -0.87 2.12 -20.96
N GLU A 127 -1.67 1.06 -21.02
CA GLU A 127 -3.12 1.17 -20.88
C GLU A 127 -3.51 1.50 -19.43
N LEU A 128 -2.84 0.87 -18.47
CA LEU A 128 -3.01 1.16 -17.05
C LEU A 128 -2.71 2.63 -16.71
N HIS A 129 -1.62 3.16 -17.29
CA HIS A 129 -1.29 4.58 -17.20
C HIS A 129 -2.43 5.43 -17.76
N ARG A 130 -2.87 5.17 -19.01
CA ARG A 130 -3.94 5.95 -19.66
C ARG A 130 -5.25 5.92 -18.90
N GLN A 131 -5.70 4.75 -18.44
CA GLN A 131 -6.94 4.63 -17.67
C GLN A 131 -6.86 5.39 -16.33
N THR A 132 -5.69 5.43 -15.71
CA THR A 132 -5.48 6.21 -14.47
C THR A 132 -5.70 7.70 -14.71
N TYR A 133 -5.09 8.24 -15.76
CA TYR A 133 -5.26 9.65 -16.14
C TYR A 133 -6.70 9.95 -16.58
N ALA A 134 -7.33 9.08 -17.37
CA ALA A 134 -8.72 9.24 -17.77
C ALA A 134 -9.66 9.27 -16.56
N LEU A 135 -9.45 8.37 -15.59
CA LEU A 135 -10.24 8.37 -14.36
C LEU A 135 -10.02 9.61 -13.50
N ALA A 136 -8.78 10.07 -13.34
CA ALA A 136 -8.48 11.33 -12.63
C ALA A 136 -9.24 12.51 -13.26
N SER A 137 -9.22 12.61 -14.60
CA SER A 137 -9.96 13.62 -15.34
C SER A 137 -11.47 13.49 -15.12
N PHE A 138 -12.01 12.28 -15.21
CA PHE A 138 -13.42 12.00 -14.96
C PHE A 138 -13.85 12.48 -13.56
N LEU A 139 -13.12 12.08 -12.52
CA LEU A 139 -13.40 12.47 -11.14
C LEU A 139 -13.36 14.00 -10.96
N TYR A 140 -12.34 14.65 -11.52
CA TYR A 140 -12.22 16.10 -11.47
C TYR A 140 -13.40 16.82 -12.13
N HIS A 141 -13.83 16.40 -13.32
CA HIS A 141 -14.99 17.00 -14.01
C HIS A 141 -16.31 16.72 -13.29
N ARG A 142 -16.37 15.65 -12.48
CA ARG A 142 -17.51 15.37 -11.57
C ARG A 142 -17.46 16.14 -10.27
N GLY A 143 -16.50 17.04 -10.12
CA GLY A 143 -16.42 17.95 -8.98
C GLY A 143 -15.61 17.42 -7.82
N VAL A 144 -14.87 16.31 -7.97
CA VAL A 144 -13.92 15.85 -6.95
C VAL A 144 -12.80 16.88 -6.81
N ARG A 145 -12.51 17.29 -5.58
CA ARG A 145 -11.49 18.28 -5.25
C ARG A 145 -10.52 17.77 -4.19
N HIS A 146 -9.44 18.53 -4.03
CA HIS A 146 -8.40 18.32 -3.03
C HIS A 146 -9.00 18.10 -1.63
N HIS A 147 -8.49 17.10 -0.91
CA HIS A 147 -8.91 16.66 0.43
C HIS A 147 -10.33 16.08 0.54
N GLU A 148 -11.12 16.05 -0.54
CA GLU A 148 -12.33 15.24 -0.54
C GLU A 148 -11.96 13.75 -0.54
N VAL A 149 -12.87 12.90 -0.09
CA VAL A 149 -12.63 11.47 -0.03
C VAL A 149 -13.47 10.74 -1.07
N VAL A 150 -12.81 9.87 -1.82
CA VAL A 150 -13.45 8.96 -2.75
C VAL A 150 -13.43 7.55 -2.18
N CYS A 151 -14.61 7.01 -1.91
CA CYS A 151 -14.77 5.66 -1.36
C CYS A 151 -14.93 4.65 -2.48
N SER A 152 -13.97 3.74 -2.62
CA SER A 152 -14.01 2.57 -3.48
C SER A 152 -14.26 1.30 -2.68
N VAL A 153 -15.32 0.59 -3.03
CA VAL A 153 -15.56 -0.78 -2.60
C VAL A 153 -15.12 -1.63 -3.76
N LEU A 154 -14.01 -2.35 -3.66
CA LEU A 154 -13.50 -3.17 -4.74
C LEU A 154 -12.82 -4.37 -4.12
N GLY A 155 -13.19 -5.56 -4.59
CA GLY A 155 -12.33 -6.73 -4.44
C GLY A 155 -11.06 -6.57 -5.28
N ASN A 156 -10.26 -7.63 -5.30
CA ASN A 156 -9.06 -7.66 -6.14
C ASN A 156 -9.45 -7.59 -7.63
N CYS A 157 -9.07 -6.52 -8.31
CA CYS A 157 -9.30 -6.37 -9.75
C CYS A 157 -8.30 -5.40 -10.39
N ILE A 158 -8.36 -5.31 -11.72
CA ILE A 158 -7.50 -4.43 -12.50
C ILE A 158 -7.83 -2.96 -12.23
N GLU A 159 -9.12 -2.67 -12.12
CA GLU A 159 -9.70 -1.33 -11.97
C GLU A 159 -9.36 -0.69 -10.61
N PHE A 160 -8.91 -1.49 -9.64
CA PHE A 160 -8.43 -1.01 -8.35
C PHE A 160 -7.30 0.01 -8.52
N VAL A 161 -6.34 -0.24 -9.43
CA VAL A 161 -5.17 0.62 -9.62
C VAL A 161 -5.52 2.00 -10.17
N PRO A 162 -6.23 2.12 -11.31
CA PRO A 162 -6.64 3.44 -11.78
C PRO A 162 -7.54 4.15 -10.77
N THR A 163 -8.35 3.42 -10.00
CA THR A 163 -9.24 3.99 -8.97
C THR A 163 -8.49 4.76 -7.89
N TYR A 164 -7.55 4.12 -7.19
CA TYR A 164 -6.84 4.81 -6.11
C TYR A 164 -5.85 5.85 -6.65
N LEU A 165 -5.12 5.54 -7.73
CA LEU A 165 -4.16 6.49 -8.31
C LEU A 165 -4.88 7.71 -8.88
N GLY A 166 -5.95 7.50 -9.64
CA GLY A 166 -6.71 8.57 -10.28
C GLY A 166 -7.39 9.47 -9.26
N THR A 167 -7.91 8.90 -8.16
CA THR A 167 -8.40 9.68 -7.01
C THR A 167 -7.29 10.55 -6.44
N MET A 168 -6.17 9.93 -6.06
CA MET A 168 -5.04 10.60 -5.42
C MET A 168 -4.40 11.69 -6.31
N MET A 169 -4.45 11.52 -7.64
CA MET A 169 -4.02 12.54 -8.59
C MET A 169 -4.85 13.80 -8.54
N THR A 170 -6.13 13.74 -8.12
CA THR A 170 -6.96 14.93 -7.95
C THR A 170 -6.67 15.70 -6.65
N GLY A 171 -5.72 15.21 -5.84
CA GLY A 171 -5.50 15.63 -4.45
C GLY A 171 -6.55 15.06 -3.48
N ALA A 172 -7.49 14.24 -3.96
CA ALA A 172 -8.47 13.58 -3.11
C ALA A 172 -7.87 12.37 -2.39
N VAL A 173 -8.49 11.98 -1.28
CA VAL A 173 -8.12 10.81 -0.49
C VAL A 173 -8.85 9.59 -1.03
N SER A 174 -8.12 8.53 -1.38
CA SER A 174 -8.73 7.26 -1.77
C SER A 174 -9.04 6.42 -0.52
N MET A 175 -10.28 6.03 -0.35
CA MET A 175 -10.71 5.15 0.74
C MET A 175 -11.10 3.79 0.16
N ALA A 176 -10.42 2.73 0.58
CA ALA A 176 -10.70 1.38 0.10
C ALA A 176 -11.42 0.55 1.17
N ALA A 177 -12.50 -0.11 0.78
CA ALA A 177 -13.31 -0.96 1.65
C ALA A 177 -13.58 -2.33 1.00
N ASP A 178 -13.76 -3.33 1.86
CA ASP A 178 -14.15 -4.69 1.50
C ASP A 178 -15.63 -4.74 1.08
N GLU A 179 -15.97 -5.61 0.12
CA GLU A 179 -17.34 -5.81 -0.36
C GLU A 179 -18.28 -6.45 0.68
N THR A 180 -17.72 -7.19 1.64
CA THR A 180 -18.45 -7.83 2.74
C THR A 180 -18.80 -6.86 3.88
N CYS A 181 -18.25 -5.65 3.87
CA CYS A 181 -18.48 -4.65 4.91
C CYS A 181 -19.84 -3.94 4.75
N THR A 182 -20.95 -4.67 4.68
CA THR A 182 -22.30 -4.12 4.42
C THR A 182 -22.85 -3.27 5.58
N GLU A 183 -22.66 -3.70 6.83
CA GLU A 183 -23.10 -2.93 8.03
C GLU A 183 -22.29 -1.63 8.20
N GLY A 184 -21.00 -1.67 7.87
CA GLY A 184 -20.15 -0.49 7.86
C GLY A 184 -20.61 0.54 6.83
N MET A 185 -21.15 0.14 5.69
CA MET A 185 -21.44 1.03 4.56
C MET A 185 -22.61 2.00 4.74
N THR A 186 -23.55 1.71 5.64
CA THR A 186 -24.62 2.63 6.06
C THR A 186 -24.17 3.54 7.21
N VAL A 187 -23.25 3.04 8.02
CA VAL A 187 -22.66 3.77 9.15
C VAL A 187 -21.55 4.70 8.67
N TYR A 188 -20.62 4.29 7.80
CA TYR A 188 -19.46 5.07 7.33
C TYR A 188 -19.87 6.46 6.85
N PRO A 189 -20.85 6.67 5.95
CA PRO A 189 -21.21 8.02 5.51
C PRO A 189 -21.97 8.83 6.57
N ARG A 190 -22.57 8.17 7.59
CA ARG A 190 -23.31 8.81 8.69
C ARG A 190 -22.43 9.11 9.91
N SER A 191 -21.42 8.27 10.19
CA SER A 191 -20.51 8.34 11.32
C SER A 191 -19.22 9.08 10.99
N LEU A 192 -18.79 9.04 9.73
CA LEU A 192 -17.78 9.93 9.25
C LEU A 192 -18.39 11.34 9.24
N LYS A 193 -17.92 12.20 10.15
CA LYS A 193 -18.05 13.66 10.05
C LYS A 193 -17.26 14.15 8.82
N MET A 194 -17.56 13.62 7.63
CA MET A 194 -16.90 13.98 6.40
C MET A 194 -17.16 15.46 6.13
N PRO A 195 -16.16 16.23 5.73
CA PRO A 195 -16.39 17.50 5.08
C PRO A 195 -17.36 17.27 3.92
N SER A 196 -18.40 18.10 3.83
CA SER A 196 -19.40 18.10 2.76
C SER A 196 -18.72 18.05 1.38
N GLY A 197 -18.88 16.95 0.63
CA GLY A 197 -18.26 16.81 -0.70
C GLY A 197 -17.93 15.40 -1.18
N SER A 198 -17.86 14.41 -0.29
CA SER A 198 -17.38 13.05 -0.61
C SER A 198 -18.09 12.39 -1.80
N VAL A 199 -17.32 12.05 -2.83
CA VAL A 199 -17.78 11.28 -4.00
C VAL A 199 -17.56 9.80 -3.72
N SER A 200 -18.60 9.05 -3.35
CA SER A 200 -18.45 7.60 -3.21
C SER A 200 -18.59 6.91 -4.57
N ALA A 201 -17.47 6.57 -5.21
CA ALA A 201 -17.44 5.72 -6.40
C ALA A 201 -17.26 4.25 -5.95
N ARG A 202 -18.37 3.54 -5.75
CA ARG A 202 -18.34 2.15 -5.25
C ARG A 202 -18.54 1.16 -6.39
N TRP A 203 -17.87 0.02 -6.26
CA TRP A 203 -17.80 -1.00 -7.28
C TRP A 203 -18.15 -2.36 -6.66
N SER A 204 -18.55 -3.34 -7.45
CA SER A 204 -18.41 -4.76 -7.07
C SER A 204 -18.44 -5.59 -8.35
N SER A 205 -17.72 -6.70 -8.34
CA SER A 205 -17.57 -7.55 -9.52
C SER A 205 -18.72 -8.56 -9.69
N HIS A 206 -19.73 -8.61 -8.80
CA HIS A 206 -20.66 -9.75 -8.79
C HIS A 206 -22.15 -9.53 -8.47
N THR A 207 -22.68 -8.34 -8.17
CA THR A 207 -24.15 -8.20 -8.04
C THR A 207 -24.70 -6.81 -8.37
N SER A 208 -25.55 -6.72 -9.40
CA SER A 208 -26.56 -5.65 -9.55
C SER A 208 -27.39 -5.42 -8.27
N GLY A 209 -27.53 -6.44 -7.42
CA GLY A 209 -28.14 -6.34 -6.08
C GLY A 209 -27.45 -5.33 -5.17
N PHE A 210 -26.12 -5.34 -5.10
CA PHE A 210 -25.35 -4.41 -4.28
C PHE A 210 -25.39 -2.98 -4.84
N CYS A 211 -25.27 -2.81 -6.15
CA CYS A 211 -25.45 -1.50 -6.81
C CYS A 211 -26.85 -0.93 -6.55
N ARG A 212 -27.88 -1.79 -6.49
CA ARG A 212 -29.27 -1.41 -6.20
C ARG A 212 -29.45 -0.99 -4.73
N GLU A 213 -28.84 -1.68 -3.78
CA GLU A 213 -28.84 -1.30 -2.36
C GLU A 213 -28.16 0.07 -2.15
N LEU A 214 -27.01 0.30 -2.78
CA LEU A 214 -26.32 1.59 -2.75
C LEU A 214 -27.13 2.71 -3.40
N TRP A 215 -27.80 2.42 -4.51
CA TRP A 215 -28.70 3.37 -5.15
C TRP A 215 -29.86 3.76 -4.23
N GLN A 216 -30.42 2.81 -3.50
CA GLN A 216 -31.44 3.09 -2.49
C GLN A 216 -30.90 4.01 -1.37
N LEU A 217 -29.65 3.82 -0.94
CA LEU A 217 -28.99 4.70 0.05
C LEU A 217 -28.80 6.15 -0.44
N ARG A 218 -28.65 6.39 -1.76
CA ARG A 218 -28.63 7.75 -2.33
C ARG A 218 -29.87 8.55 -1.94
N SER A 219 -31.03 7.90 -1.97
CA SER A 219 -32.33 8.48 -1.58
C SER A 219 -32.32 8.95 -0.12
N ALA A 220 -31.62 8.20 0.75
CA ALA A 220 -31.50 8.48 2.17
C ALA A 220 -30.38 9.48 2.51
N ALA A 221 -29.44 9.74 1.60
CA ALA A 221 -28.26 10.58 1.81
C ALA A 221 -28.16 11.71 0.77
N ARG A 222 -29.23 12.51 0.62
CA ARG A 222 -29.33 13.63 -0.35
C ARG A 222 -28.21 14.68 -0.27
N GLN A 223 -27.44 14.72 0.82
CA GLN A 223 -26.32 15.65 1.02
C GLN A 223 -25.01 15.18 0.37
N LEU A 224 -24.91 13.92 -0.06
CA LEU A 224 -23.72 13.36 -0.71
C LEU A 224 -23.77 13.55 -2.23
N ARG A 225 -22.66 14.02 -2.83
CA ARG A 225 -22.48 14.03 -4.29
C ARG A 225 -22.11 12.61 -4.75
N LEU A 226 -23.10 11.75 -4.85
CA LEU A 226 -22.88 10.35 -5.21
C LEU A 226 -22.75 10.15 -6.72
N THR A 227 -21.54 9.82 -7.20
CA THR A 227 -21.30 9.25 -8.54
C THR A 227 -20.95 7.79 -8.38
N ILE A 228 -21.85 6.87 -8.77
CA ILE A 228 -21.60 5.43 -8.74
C ILE A 228 -21.07 4.97 -10.11
N VAL A 229 -19.94 4.27 -10.12
CA VAL A 229 -19.37 3.66 -11.33
C VAL A 229 -19.28 2.16 -11.10
N CYS A 230 -19.87 1.37 -11.99
CA CYS A 230 -19.91 -0.09 -11.91
C CYS A 230 -18.83 -0.71 -12.81
N VAL A 231 -18.02 -1.62 -12.25
CA VAL A 231 -17.17 -2.53 -13.04
C VAL A 231 -18.02 -3.74 -13.41
N THR A 232 -18.71 -3.69 -14.55
CA THR A 232 -19.53 -4.83 -15.00
C THR A 232 -18.65 -5.97 -15.51
N SER A 233 -19.04 -7.20 -15.20
CA SER A 233 -18.42 -8.41 -15.74
C SER A 233 -19.13 -8.93 -16.99
N SER A 234 -20.37 -8.49 -17.25
CA SER A 234 -21.13 -8.88 -18.43
C SER A 234 -21.69 -7.67 -19.17
N ASN A 235 -21.59 -7.69 -20.51
CA ASN A 235 -22.18 -6.67 -21.39
C ASN A 235 -23.73 -6.71 -21.42
N HIS A 236 -24.35 -7.62 -20.66
CA HIS A 236 -25.80 -7.89 -20.68
C HIS A 236 -26.52 -7.41 -19.42
N GLU A 237 -25.81 -6.91 -18.42
CA GLU A 237 -26.42 -6.43 -17.18
C GLU A 237 -26.93 -5.00 -17.37
N VAL A 238 -28.24 -4.79 -17.19
CA VAL A 238 -28.86 -3.47 -17.26
C VAL A 238 -28.64 -2.76 -15.93
N LEU A 239 -27.83 -1.69 -15.94
CA LEU A 239 -27.59 -0.88 -14.77
C LEU A 239 -28.80 0.04 -14.46
N PRO A 240 -29.09 0.29 -13.17
CA PRO A 240 -30.04 1.32 -12.77
C PRO A 240 -29.71 2.70 -13.35
N ASP A 241 -30.75 3.48 -13.69
CA ASP A 241 -30.60 4.85 -14.19
C ASP A 241 -29.69 5.70 -13.29
N GLY A 242 -28.67 6.33 -13.87
CA GLY A 242 -27.73 7.20 -13.16
C GLY A 242 -26.53 6.50 -12.51
N ILE A 243 -26.40 5.18 -12.67
CA ILE A 243 -25.14 4.45 -12.46
C ILE A 243 -24.36 4.42 -13.79
N LEU A 244 -23.05 4.64 -13.73
CA LEU A 244 -22.18 4.69 -14.91
C LEU A 244 -21.37 3.41 -15.04
N GLU A 245 -20.97 3.04 -16.25
CA GLU A 245 -20.05 1.93 -16.45
C GLU A 245 -18.59 2.38 -16.35
N TRP A 246 -17.70 1.46 -15.95
CA TRP A 246 -16.25 1.71 -15.94
C TRP A 246 -15.73 2.27 -17.27
N LYS A 247 -16.20 1.69 -18.38
CA LYS A 247 -15.79 2.10 -19.74
C LYS A 247 -16.10 3.58 -20.00
N ASP A 248 -17.17 4.12 -19.41
CA ASP A 248 -17.56 5.53 -19.59
C ASP A 248 -16.63 6.44 -18.76
N ALA A 249 -16.21 5.98 -17.58
CA ALA A 249 -15.27 6.72 -16.76
C ALA A 249 -13.88 6.79 -17.41
N VAL A 250 -13.36 5.68 -17.95
CA VAL A 250 -12.01 5.63 -18.53
C VAL A 250 -11.93 6.01 -20.01
N SER A 251 -13.06 6.27 -20.68
CA SER A 251 -13.09 6.84 -22.04
C SER A 251 -13.13 8.38 -22.06
N SER A 252 -13.20 9.01 -20.88
CA SER A 252 -13.21 10.47 -20.75
C SER A 252 -11.92 11.11 -21.27
N SER A 253 -12.03 12.30 -21.88
CA SER A 253 -10.86 13.07 -22.32
C SER A 253 -9.98 13.41 -21.13
N THR A 254 -8.67 13.30 -21.32
CA THR A 254 -7.66 13.62 -20.32
C THR A 254 -7.58 15.14 -20.09
N ALA A 255 -7.77 15.59 -18.84
CA ALA A 255 -7.53 16.97 -18.44
C ALA A 255 -6.02 17.31 -18.52
N ASP A 256 -5.68 18.59 -18.39
CA ASP A 256 -4.29 18.99 -18.19
C ASP A 256 -3.88 18.73 -16.72
N PHE A 257 -3.03 17.73 -16.50
CA PHE A 257 -2.69 17.24 -15.16
C PHE A 257 -1.55 17.99 -14.49
N ASP A 258 -0.88 18.90 -15.20
CA ASP A 258 0.15 19.78 -14.60
C ASP A 258 -0.46 20.73 -13.55
N ASN A 259 -1.79 20.83 -13.48
CA ASN A 259 -2.54 21.67 -12.56
C ASN A 259 -2.94 20.99 -11.23
N PHE A 260 -2.70 19.70 -11.04
CA PHE A 260 -3.01 19.04 -9.77
C PHE A 260 -1.90 19.27 -8.75
N ASN A 261 -2.07 20.28 -7.91
CA ASN A 261 -1.14 20.60 -6.84
C ASN A 261 -1.56 19.91 -5.54
N TYR A 262 -0.74 18.96 -5.07
CA TYR A 262 -0.91 18.28 -3.78
C TYR A 262 0.47 18.00 -3.16
N SER A 263 0.51 17.98 -1.83
CA SER A 263 1.72 17.83 -1.03
C SER A 263 2.03 16.35 -0.76
N PRO A 264 3.31 15.96 -0.60
CA PRO A 264 3.66 14.66 -0.03
C PRO A 264 3.04 14.39 1.35
N ASP A 265 2.72 15.45 2.10
CA ASP A 265 2.16 15.35 3.45
C ASP A 265 0.63 15.29 3.47
N ASP A 266 -0.03 15.44 2.31
CA ASP A 266 -1.48 15.28 2.20
C ASP A 266 -1.87 13.82 2.41
N SER A 267 -3.02 13.61 3.08
CA SER A 267 -3.65 12.30 3.19
C SER A 267 -3.98 11.76 1.81
N ALA A 268 -3.54 10.54 1.54
CA ALA A 268 -3.68 9.91 0.23
C ALA A 268 -4.59 8.69 0.29
N PHE A 269 -4.51 7.91 1.38
CA PHE A 269 -5.18 6.62 1.47
C PHE A 269 -5.80 6.39 2.84
N VAL A 270 -7.04 5.87 2.86
CA VAL A 270 -7.74 5.44 4.07
C VAL A 270 -8.10 3.96 3.95
N GLN A 271 -7.79 3.21 4.99
CA GLN A 271 -8.11 1.78 5.08
C GLN A 271 -8.86 1.47 6.37
N TYR A 272 -9.73 0.46 6.29
CA TYR A 272 -10.37 -0.13 7.46
C TYR A 272 -9.91 -1.57 7.61
N HIS A 273 -9.59 -1.96 8.84
CA HIS A 273 -9.32 -3.35 9.18
C HIS A 273 -10.64 -4.12 9.38
N SER A 274 -10.71 -5.35 8.88
CA SER A 274 -11.92 -6.17 8.81
C SER A 274 -12.35 -6.82 10.14
N LYS A 275 -11.68 -6.54 11.25
CA LYS A 275 -11.86 -7.27 12.53
C LYS A 275 -12.18 -6.42 13.74
N VAL A 276 -12.55 -5.16 13.53
CA VAL A 276 -12.83 -4.25 14.64
C VAL A 276 -14.17 -3.56 14.34
N PRO A 277 -15.00 -3.31 15.36
CA PRO A 277 -16.25 -2.59 15.17
C PRO A 277 -16.07 -1.34 14.31
N VAL A 278 -17.04 -1.06 13.44
CA VAL A 278 -17.07 0.09 12.51
C VAL A 278 -16.84 1.44 13.23
N SER A 279 -17.07 1.49 14.55
CA SER A 279 -16.75 2.60 15.43
C SER A 279 -15.25 2.87 15.63
N GLN A 280 -14.37 1.99 15.17
CA GLN A 280 -12.92 2.12 15.28
C GLN A 280 -12.29 2.26 13.87
N ASN A 281 -12.27 3.51 13.44
CA ASN A 281 -11.10 4.23 12.93
C ASN A 281 -10.44 3.81 11.60
N GLY A 282 -10.84 4.50 10.53
CA GLY A 282 -10.12 4.44 9.25
C GLY A 282 -8.70 4.98 9.40
N MET A 283 -7.70 4.18 9.06
CA MET A 283 -6.29 4.54 9.16
C MET A 283 -5.89 5.46 8.01
N MET A 284 -5.40 6.66 8.31
CA MET A 284 -4.99 7.65 7.31
C MET A 284 -3.49 7.56 7.01
N MET A 285 -3.14 7.42 5.73
CA MET A 285 -1.77 7.41 5.24
C MET A 285 -1.54 8.59 4.29
N SER A 286 -0.45 9.32 4.48
CA SER A 286 -0.02 10.35 3.52
C SER A 286 0.66 9.75 2.30
N HIS A 287 0.80 10.57 1.25
CA HIS A 287 1.64 10.20 0.09
C HIS A 287 3.08 9.86 0.49
N ARG A 288 3.66 10.59 1.46
CA ARG A 288 5.00 10.38 2.00
C ARG A 288 5.11 9.04 2.72
N ASN A 289 4.13 8.69 3.57
CA ASN A 289 4.15 7.41 4.29
C ASN A 289 4.17 6.24 3.30
N ILE A 290 3.27 6.26 2.31
CA ILE A 290 3.16 5.22 1.29
C ILE A 290 4.43 5.14 0.44
N SER A 291 4.91 6.28 -0.05
CA SER A 291 6.08 6.31 -0.94
C SER A 291 7.33 5.81 -0.24
N THR A 292 7.54 6.21 1.01
CA THR A 292 8.68 5.78 1.84
C THR A 292 8.59 4.29 2.16
N MET A 293 7.40 3.79 2.52
CA MET A 293 7.18 2.36 2.74
C MET A 293 7.56 1.53 1.50
N LEU A 294 7.22 2.01 0.30
CA LEU A 294 7.57 1.33 -0.94
C LEU A 294 9.06 1.40 -1.28
N ASP A 295 9.74 2.51 -0.95
CA ASP A 295 11.20 2.59 -1.08
C ASP A 295 11.88 1.56 -0.17
N ILE A 296 11.47 1.49 1.10
CA ILE A 296 11.98 0.52 2.07
C ILE A 296 11.77 -0.90 1.59
N ASN A 297 10.57 -1.22 1.11
CA ASN A 297 10.25 -2.56 0.66
C ASN A 297 11.04 -2.94 -0.61
N THR A 298 11.03 -2.09 -1.64
CA THR A 298 11.74 -2.35 -2.91
C THR A 298 13.24 -2.50 -2.69
N GLU A 299 13.82 -1.64 -1.84
CA GLU A 299 15.25 -1.68 -1.53
C GLU A 299 15.61 -2.93 -0.74
N TYR A 300 14.77 -3.33 0.22
CA TYR A 300 14.97 -4.57 0.97
C TYR A 300 14.97 -5.80 0.04
N PHE A 301 13.98 -5.91 -0.84
CA PHE A 301 13.92 -7.00 -1.82
C PHE A 301 15.14 -7.00 -2.73
N THR A 302 15.50 -5.84 -3.28
CA THR A 302 16.66 -5.70 -4.18
C THR A 302 17.96 -6.12 -3.51
N LYS A 303 18.25 -5.61 -2.32
CA LYS A 303 19.53 -5.85 -1.63
C LYS A 303 19.61 -7.19 -0.92
N HIS A 304 18.51 -7.69 -0.38
CA HIS A 304 18.53 -8.83 0.53
C HIS A 304 17.86 -10.08 -0.02
N VAL A 305 16.83 -9.96 -0.86
CA VAL A 305 16.10 -11.10 -1.42
C VAL A 305 16.67 -11.46 -2.80
N TYR A 306 16.51 -10.57 -3.77
CA TYR A 306 16.86 -10.78 -5.19
C TYR A 306 18.34 -11.06 -5.39
N LYS A 307 19.20 -10.33 -4.67
CA LYS A 307 20.65 -10.59 -4.68
C LYS A 307 21.01 -12.01 -4.24
N ARG A 308 20.25 -12.61 -3.30
CA ARG A 308 20.53 -13.96 -2.77
C ARG A 308 19.91 -15.08 -3.61
N MET A 309 18.87 -14.79 -4.38
CA MET A 309 18.24 -15.77 -5.28
C MET A 309 19.18 -16.28 -6.39
N PHE A 310 20.33 -15.65 -6.66
CA PHE A 310 21.20 -16.03 -7.79
C PHE A 310 22.66 -16.38 -7.44
N TYR A 311 23.02 -16.37 -6.15
CA TYR A 311 24.43 -16.47 -5.74
C TYR A 311 25.05 -17.89 -5.73
N ASP A 312 24.33 -18.96 -6.13
CA ASP A 312 24.86 -20.34 -6.14
C ASP A 312 25.00 -20.93 -7.57
N ASN A 313 25.89 -20.36 -8.40
CA ASN A 313 26.39 -20.95 -9.67
C ASN A 313 25.66 -20.63 -11.01
N LYS A 314 25.08 -19.44 -11.20
CA LYS A 314 24.70 -18.96 -12.54
C LYS A 314 25.12 -17.51 -12.75
N GLU A 315 25.75 -17.20 -13.88
CA GLU A 315 25.94 -15.81 -14.32
C GLU A 315 24.55 -15.20 -14.61
N GLY A 316 24.08 -14.31 -13.74
CA GLY A 316 22.81 -13.61 -13.92
C GLY A 316 22.36 -12.83 -12.68
N VAL A 317 21.57 -11.79 -12.90
CA VAL A 317 20.87 -11.00 -11.86
C VAL A 317 19.41 -11.44 -11.87
N TYR A 318 18.76 -11.60 -10.70
CA TYR A 318 17.30 -11.74 -10.69
C TYR A 318 16.71 -10.46 -11.27
N GLU A 319 15.98 -10.56 -12.37
CA GLU A 319 15.23 -9.46 -12.93
C GLU A 319 13.79 -9.61 -12.45
N PRO A 320 13.32 -8.79 -11.49
CA PRO A 320 11.92 -8.81 -11.06
C PRO A 320 10.97 -8.62 -12.24
N TYR A 321 11.45 -7.93 -13.27
CA TYR A 321 10.78 -7.76 -14.53
C TYR A 321 10.39 -9.08 -15.20
N GLU A 322 11.03 -10.22 -14.95
CA GLU A 322 10.63 -11.52 -15.53
C GLU A 322 9.60 -12.29 -14.67
N GLU A 323 9.25 -11.76 -13.50
CA GLU A 323 8.38 -12.42 -12.53
C GLU A 323 6.89 -12.30 -12.88
N HIS A 324 6.16 -13.38 -12.59
CA HIS A 324 4.70 -13.37 -12.48
C HIS A 324 4.33 -13.35 -11.00
N ALA A 325 4.16 -12.16 -10.43
CA ALA A 325 3.88 -12.00 -9.02
C ALA A 325 2.41 -12.36 -8.73
N ILE A 326 2.19 -13.36 -7.88
CA ILE A 326 0.84 -13.76 -7.50
C ILE A 326 0.28 -12.79 -6.45
N LEU A 327 -0.82 -12.15 -6.81
CA LEU A 327 -1.51 -11.13 -6.03
C LEU A 327 -2.80 -11.71 -5.46
N SER A 328 -2.68 -12.42 -4.35
CA SER A 328 -3.77 -13.11 -3.64
C SER A 328 -4.28 -12.37 -2.40
N MET A 329 -3.53 -11.38 -1.91
CA MET A 329 -3.90 -10.61 -0.72
C MET A 329 -4.86 -9.47 -1.09
N PRO A 330 -5.82 -9.09 -0.23
CA PRO A 330 -6.77 -8.05 -0.56
C PRO A 330 -6.12 -6.68 -0.77
N PHE A 331 -6.44 -6.00 -1.87
CA PHE A 331 -5.85 -4.71 -2.23
C PHE A 331 -6.32 -3.54 -1.36
N HIS A 332 -7.47 -3.65 -0.72
CA HIS A 332 -7.95 -2.66 0.25
C HIS A 332 -7.21 -2.72 1.60
N HIS A 333 -6.41 -3.76 1.83
CA HIS A 333 -5.56 -3.90 3.01
C HIS A 333 -4.10 -3.55 2.65
N ILE A 334 -3.37 -2.92 3.58
CA ILE A 334 -2.02 -2.37 3.34
C ILE A 334 -1.07 -3.41 2.76
N PHE A 335 -1.27 -4.68 3.14
CA PHE A 335 -0.47 -5.78 2.70
C PHE A 335 -0.58 -6.04 1.18
N GLY A 336 -1.81 -6.25 0.69
CA GLY A 336 -2.05 -6.44 -0.74
C GLY A 336 -1.74 -5.17 -1.53
N PHE A 337 -2.08 -4.00 -0.96
CA PHE A 337 -1.77 -2.70 -1.53
C PHE A 337 -0.27 -2.49 -1.76
N ALA A 338 0.56 -2.79 -0.76
CA ALA A 338 2.01 -2.63 -0.85
C ALA A 338 2.63 -3.65 -1.81
N HIS A 339 2.15 -4.90 -1.83
CA HIS A 339 2.62 -5.91 -2.78
C HIS A 339 2.30 -5.52 -4.23
N LEU A 340 1.07 -5.10 -4.50
CA LEU A 340 0.63 -4.59 -5.80
C LEU A 340 1.49 -3.41 -6.27
N ASN A 341 1.75 -2.44 -5.41
CA ASN A 341 2.52 -1.26 -5.81
C ASN A 341 4.02 -1.53 -5.99
N ARG A 342 4.60 -2.44 -5.20
CA ARG A 342 5.96 -2.90 -5.39
C ARG A 342 6.16 -3.53 -6.78
N ILE A 343 5.25 -4.40 -7.21
CA ILE A 343 5.39 -5.05 -8.52
C ILE A 343 5.23 -4.06 -9.68
N LEU A 344 4.45 -2.99 -9.50
CA LEU A 344 4.33 -1.91 -10.48
C LEU A 344 5.60 -1.05 -10.56
N LEU A 345 6.28 -0.84 -9.43
CA LEU A 345 7.59 -0.18 -9.39
C LEU A 345 8.66 -1.04 -10.07
N GLU A 346 8.63 -2.34 -9.84
CA GLU A 346 9.60 -3.32 -10.34
C GLU A 346 9.38 -3.69 -11.83
N GLY A 347 8.17 -3.50 -12.36
CA GLY A 347 7.82 -3.79 -13.76
C GLY A 347 7.40 -5.24 -14.03
N SER A 348 7.17 -6.03 -12.98
CA SER A 348 6.71 -7.42 -13.07
C SER A 348 5.29 -7.53 -13.63
N THR A 349 4.85 -8.74 -13.97
CA THR A 349 3.43 -8.99 -14.28
C THR A 349 2.71 -9.43 -13.01
N GLY A 350 1.73 -8.67 -12.54
CA GLY A 350 0.86 -9.08 -11.43
C GLY A 350 -0.24 -10.03 -11.90
N VAL A 351 -0.35 -11.20 -11.27
CA VAL A 351 -1.43 -12.16 -11.50
C VAL A 351 -2.42 -12.04 -10.35
N ILE A 352 -3.53 -11.37 -10.61
CA ILE A 352 -4.59 -11.09 -9.64
C ILE A 352 -5.40 -12.37 -9.41
N MET A 353 -5.52 -12.76 -8.15
CA MET A 353 -6.44 -13.80 -7.72
C MET A 353 -7.58 -13.18 -6.91
N THR A 354 -8.80 -13.58 -7.24
CA THR A 354 -10.03 -13.25 -6.52
C THR A 354 -10.60 -14.43 -5.75
N ASN A 355 -10.26 -15.65 -6.17
CA ASN A 355 -10.67 -16.88 -5.53
C ASN A 355 -9.48 -17.58 -4.85
N MET A 356 -9.60 -17.80 -3.54
CA MET A 356 -8.59 -18.48 -2.72
C MET A 356 -8.88 -19.98 -2.52
N GLU A 357 -9.79 -20.55 -3.31
CA GLU A 357 -10.05 -21.98 -3.32
C GLU A 357 -8.75 -22.76 -3.62
N PRO A 358 -8.41 -23.79 -2.81
CA PRO A 358 -7.08 -24.40 -2.85
C PRO A 358 -6.67 -24.96 -4.22
N LYS A 359 -7.60 -25.56 -4.97
CA LYS A 359 -7.31 -26.08 -6.30
C LYS A 359 -6.98 -24.95 -7.28
N HIS A 360 -7.77 -23.87 -7.29
CA HIS A 360 -7.50 -22.71 -8.13
C HIS A 360 -6.15 -22.03 -7.81
N TYR A 361 -5.79 -21.97 -6.52
CA TYR A 361 -4.48 -21.49 -6.09
C TYR A 361 -3.33 -22.35 -6.65
N LEU A 362 -3.42 -23.67 -6.56
CA LEU A 362 -2.44 -24.58 -7.12
C LEU A 362 -2.34 -24.48 -8.65
N GLU A 363 -3.48 -24.40 -9.36
CA GLU A 363 -3.53 -24.19 -10.81
C GLU A 363 -2.81 -22.89 -11.23
N THR A 364 -2.99 -21.83 -10.44
CA THR A 364 -2.34 -20.53 -10.68
C THR A 364 -0.83 -20.61 -10.49
N LEU A 365 -0.35 -21.19 -9.38
CA LEU A 365 1.09 -21.37 -9.15
C LEU A 365 1.73 -22.25 -10.23
N HIS A 366 1.07 -23.35 -10.60
CA HIS A 366 1.54 -24.27 -11.63
C HIS A 366 1.69 -23.60 -13.00
N LYS A 367 0.70 -22.78 -13.39
CA LYS A 367 0.65 -22.10 -14.68
C LYS A 367 1.64 -20.95 -14.79
N TYR A 368 1.65 -20.06 -13.80
CA TYR A 368 2.43 -18.82 -13.86
C TYR A 368 3.84 -18.96 -13.29
N ARG A 369 4.12 -20.07 -12.58
CA ARG A 369 5.45 -20.49 -12.12
C ARG A 369 6.21 -19.38 -11.38
N PRO A 370 5.64 -18.75 -10.34
CA PRO A 370 6.33 -17.70 -9.61
C PRO A 370 7.59 -18.24 -8.94
N LYS A 371 8.63 -17.42 -8.81
CA LYS A 371 9.79 -17.74 -7.97
C LYS A 371 9.64 -17.24 -6.55
N VAL A 372 8.95 -16.11 -6.38
CA VAL A 372 8.63 -15.51 -5.10
C VAL A 372 7.12 -15.58 -4.88
N VAL A 373 6.69 -16.20 -3.79
CA VAL A 373 5.28 -16.24 -3.39
C VAL A 373 5.12 -15.79 -1.96
N THR A 374 3.96 -15.20 -1.67
CA THR A 374 3.59 -14.79 -0.33
C THR A 374 2.38 -15.62 0.12
N VAL A 375 2.49 -16.25 1.29
CA VAL A 375 1.51 -17.23 1.79
C VAL A 375 1.08 -16.91 3.22
N LEU A 376 -0.17 -17.22 3.53
CA LEU A 376 -0.67 -17.25 4.90
C LEU A 376 -0.33 -18.60 5.56
N PRO A 377 -0.32 -18.68 6.89
CA PRO A 377 -0.08 -19.95 7.61
C PRO A 377 -1.03 -21.08 7.21
N GLU A 378 -2.32 -20.78 7.02
CA GLU A 378 -3.34 -21.75 6.60
C GLU A 378 -3.02 -22.35 5.23
N MET A 379 -2.64 -21.51 4.27
CA MET A 379 -2.24 -21.96 2.93
C MET A 379 -0.92 -22.73 2.98
N THR A 380 0.02 -22.33 3.85
CA THR A 380 1.27 -23.06 4.08
C THR A 380 0.99 -24.47 4.60
N ASN A 381 0.07 -24.60 5.56
CA ASN A 381 -0.35 -25.89 6.10
C ASN A 381 -0.99 -26.78 5.02
N PHE A 382 -1.86 -26.20 4.19
CA PHE A 382 -2.41 -26.89 3.03
C PHE A 382 -1.31 -27.39 2.06
N LEU A 383 -0.39 -26.51 1.68
CA LEU A 383 0.73 -26.86 0.78
C LEU A 383 1.62 -27.97 1.37
N ALA A 384 1.89 -27.92 2.67
CA ALA A 384 2.71 -28.91 3.36
C ALA A 384 2.02 -30.28 3.46
N HIS A 385 0.72 -30.34 3.74
CA HIS A 385 0.09 -31.60 4.18
C HIS A 385 -0.92 -32.22 3.20
N HIS A 386 -1.51 -31.44 2.29
CA HIS A 386 -2.59 -31.96 1.45
C HIS A 386 -2.04 -32.73 0.23
N SER A 387 -2.64 -33.88 -0.08
CA SER A 387 -2.21 -34.77 -1.18
C SER A 387 -2.46 -34.18 -2.57
N LEU A 388 -3.52 -33.38 -2.74
CA LEU A 388 -3.82 -32.66 -3.99
C LEU A 388 -2.61 -31.87 -4.53
N VAL A 389 -1.74 -31.38 -3.66
CA VAL A 389 -0.54 -30.60 -4.01
C VAL A 389 0.41 -31.41 -4.89
N GLU A 390 0.46 -32.73 -4.74
CA GLU A 390 1.34 -33.62 -5.50
C GLU A 390 0.98 -33.67 -6.99
N ASN A 391 -0.24 -33.25 -7.35
CA ASN A 391 -0.71 -33.21 -8.74
C ASN A 391 -0.24 -31.96 -9.50
N TYR A 392 0.47 -31.04 -8.85
CA TYR A 392 0.87 -29.75 -9.42
C TYR A 392 2.38 -29.56 -9.35
N ASP A 393 2.98 -29.11 -10.45
CA ASP A 393 4.38 -28.70 -10.48
C ASP A 393 4.56 -27.31 -9.84
N LEU A 394 5.18 -27.29 -8.65
CA LEU A 394 5.55 -26.09 -7.90
C LEU A 394 7.08 -25.88 -7.82
N THR A 395 7.84 -26.50 -8.73
CA THR A 395 9.32 -26.47 -8.73
C THR A 395 9.93 -25.09 -9.01
N SER A 396 9.14 -24.12 -9.48
CA SER A 396 9.59 -22.74 -9.67
C SER A 396 9.81 -21.98 -8.36
N LEU A 397 9.16 -22.38 -7.26
CA LEU A 397 9.21 -21.65 -6.00
C LEU A 397 10.64 -21.66 -5.44
N GLU A 398 11.24 -20.49 -5.27
CA GLU A 398 12.58 -20.34 -4.67
C GLU A 398 12.52 -19.62 -3.32
N VAL A 399 11.62 -18.64 -3.19
CA VAL A 399 11.43 -17.83 -1.99
C VAL A 399 9.96 -17.80 -1.59
N VAL A 400 9.69 -18.08 -0.33
CA VAL A 400 8.34 -18.06 0.24
C VAL A 400 8.30 -17.05 1.38
N LEU A 401 7.47 -16.02 1.28
CA LEU A 401 7.19 -15.10 2.37
C LEU A 401 6.00 -15.61 3.18
N ILE A 402 6.14 -15.71 4.50
CA ILE A 402 5.06 -16.14 5.41
C ILE A 402 4.78 -15.07 6.47
N GLY A 403 3.52 -14.79 6.72
CA GLY A 403 3.12 -13.80 7.72
C GLY A 403 1.63 -13.49 7.67
N GLY A 404 1.22 -12.41 8.33
CA GLY A 404 -0.19 -11.98 8.41
C GLY A 404 -1.05 -12.71 9.45
N ALA A 405 -0.58 -13.83 9.98
CA ALA A 405 -1.17 -14.55 11.11
C ALA A 405 -0.09 -15.34 11.87
N PRO A 406 -0.35 -15.80 13.11
CA PRO A 406 0.57 -16.65 13.85
C PRO A 406 0.89 -17.96 13.12
N PHE A 407 2.14 -18.42 13.23
CA PHE A 407 2.61 -19.72 12.71
C PHE A 407 3.70 -20.29 13.60
N THR A 408 3.98 -21.59 13.45
CA THR A 408 5.02 -22.29 14.21
C THR A 408 6.27 -22.53 13.37
N GLU A 409 7.43 -22.64 14.01
CA GLU A 409 8.65 -23.08 13.34
C GLU A 409 8.48 -24.48 12.74
N LYS A 410 7.71 -25.35 13.41
CA LYS A 410 7.38 -26.69 12.92
C LYS A 410 6.70 -26.65 11.56
N LEU A 411 5.74 -25.76 11.34
CA LEU A 411 5.04 -25.62 10.07
C LEU A 411 6.01 -25.20 8.94
N MET A 412 6.92 -24.27 9.23
CA MET A 412 7.96 -23.88 8.26
C MET A 412 8.89 -25.05 7.93
N ASP A 413 9.26 -25.84 8.94
CA ASP A 413 10.11 -27.01 8.81
C ASP A 413 9.45 -28.12 7.98
N GLU A 414 8.17 -28.41 8.22
CA GLU A 414 7.35 -29.35 7.45
C GLU A 414 7.23 -28.90 5.99
N PHE A 415 6.97 -27.61 5.74
CA PHE A 415 6.93 -27.05 4.40
C PHE A 415 8.28 -27.20 3.67
N LEU A 416 9.39 -26.78 4.30
CA LEU A 416 10.73 -26.88 3.70
C LEU A 416 11.22 -28.32 3.53
N HIS A 417 10.71 -29.26 4.34
CA HIS A 417 10.98 -30.68 4.17
C HIS A 417 10.34 -31.23 2.89
N LYS A 418 9.09 -30.83 2.61
CA LYS A 418 8.38 -31.21 1.37
C LYS A 418 8.94 -30.49 0.14
N PHE A 419 9.17 -29.19 0.23
CA PHE A 419 9.65 -28.35 -0.88
C PHE A 419 11.15 -28.06 -0.78
N LYS A 420 11.98 -29.10 -0.93
CA LYS A 420 13.45 -29.01 -0.73
C LYS A 420 14.15 -28.00 -1.65
N HIS A 421 13.55 -27.69 -2.80
CA HIS A 421 14.04 -26.69 -3.76
C HIS A 421 13.80 -25.25 -3.33
N VAL A 422 12.85 -25.00 -2.41
CA VAL A 422 12.66 -23.68 -1.81
C VAL A 422 13.89 -23.36 -0.96
N ARG A 423 14.56 -22.26 -1.31
CA ARG A 423 15.84 -21.86 -0.71
C ARG A 423 15.64 -21.09 0.59
N PHE A 424 14.62 -20.24 0.61
CA PHE A 424 14.35 -19.35 1.73
C PHE A 424 12.85 -19.28 2.02
N MET A 425 12.52 -19.39 3.30
CA MET A 425 11.20 -19.04 3.82
C MET A 425 11.38 -17.85 4.76
N ILE A 426 10.75 -16.72 4.45
CA ILE A 426 10.98 -15.42 5.10
C ILE A 426 9.73 -15.04 5.90
N PRO A 427 9.77 -15.19 7.23
CA PRO A 427 8.84 -14.53 8.13
C PRO A 427 8.80 -13.01 7.91
N PHE A 428 7.61 -12.44 7.82
CA PHE A 428 7.41 -10.99 7.91
C PHE A 428 6.33 -10.65 8.94
N TYR A 429 6.48 -9.49 9.57
CA TYR A 429 5.56 -9.00 10.59
C TYR A 429 5.35 -7.49 10.47
N GLY A 430 4.16 -7.01 10.83
CA GLY A 430 3.78 -5.62 10.69
C GLY A 430 2.34 -5.37 11.11
N TRP A 431 1.99 -4.09 11.15
CA TRP A 431 0.67 -3.58 11.48
C TRP A 431 0.18 -2.69 10.34
N PRO A 432 -1.13 -2.57 10.14
CA PRO A 432 -1.68 -1.54 9.26
C PRO A 432 -1.03 -0.18 9.49
N GLU A 433 -0.95 0.25 10.76
CA GLU A 433 -0.52 1.57 11.23
C GLU A 433 0.92 1.95 10.86
N CYS A 434 1.75 0.99 10.48
CA CYS A 434 3.16 1.21 10.16
C CYS A 434 3.64 0.49 8.89
N GLY A 435 2.77 -0.29 8.25
CA GLY A 435 3.09 -1.16 7.14
C GLY A 435 3.98 -2.35 7.55
N PHE A 436 4.84 -2.79 6.64
CA PHE A 436 5.83 -3.82 6.97
C PHE A 436 6.91 -3.23 7.86
N SER A 437 7.05 -3.75 9.07
CA SER A 437 8.04 -3.27 10.04
C SER A 437 9.18 -4.25 10.23
N PHE A 438 8.91 -5.55 10.08
CA PHE A 438 9.84 -6.62 10.37
C PHE A 438 9.92 -7.61 9.21
N MET A 439 11.14 -8.03 8.88
CA MET A 439 11.39 -9.20 8.05
C MET A 439 12.54 -10.01 8.63
N SER A 440 12.45 -11.33 8.54
CA SER A 440 13.55 -12.20 8.95
C SER A 440 14.74 -12.04 8.02
N PRO A 441 15.97 -11.94 8.55
CA PRO A 441 17.16 -11.99 7.72
C PRO A 441 17.19 -13.32 6.95
N MET A 442 17.63 -13.28 5.69
CA MET A 442 17.70 -14.43 4.78
C MET A 442 18.73 -15.49 5.20
N LYS A 443 18.47 -16.17 6.31
CA LYS A 443 19.06 -17.42 6.72
C LYS A 443 17.99 -18.50 6.54
N ARG A 444 18.38 -19.72 6.18
CA ARG A 444 17.45 -20.81 5.81
C ARG A 444 16.40 -21.13 6.89
N ARG A 445 16.60 -20.67 8.15
CA ARG A 445 15.67 -20.77 9.29
C ARG A 445 16.00 -19.68 10.32
N ARG A 446 14.96 -19.05 10.89
CA ARG A 446 14.88 -18.53 12.28
C ARG A 446 13.54 -17.80 12.48
N GLY A 447 12.84 -18.09 13.59
CA GLY A 447 11.69 -17.31 14.08
C GLY A 447 12.04 -15.91 14.60
N THR A 448 13.23 -15.38 14.29
CA THR A 448 13.63 -14.02 14.64
C THR A 448 13.45 -13.09 13.46
N ALA A 449 12.84 -11.92 13.71
CA ALA A 449 12.68 -10.88 12.72
C ALA A 449 13.52 -9.66 13.09
N THR A 450 14.00 -8.93 12.10
CA THR A 450 14.71 -7.66 12.31
C THR A 450 13.89 -6.54 11.70
N ILE A 451 13.92 -5.38 12.35
CA ILE A 451 13.26 -4.20 11.81
C ILE A 451 13.84 -3.81 10.43
N LEU A 452 12.95 -3.43 9.52
CA LEU A 452 13.31 -2.94 8.17
C LEU A 452 14.09 -1.61 8.24
N PRO A 453 14.78 -1.21 7.15
CA PRO A 453 15.48 0.07 7.08
C PRO A 453 14.65 1.23 7.63
N THR A 454 15.31 2.22 8.25
CA THR A 454 14.71 3.46 8.82
C THR A 454 13.84 3.30 10.06
N PHE A 455 13.44 2.08 10.41
CA PHE A 455 12.73 1.85 11.66
C PHE A 455 13.66 1.98 12.86
N GLN A 456 13.04 2.34 13.98
CA GLN A 456 13.58 2.22 15.31
C GLN A 456 12.61 1.40 16.16
N GLN A 457 13.14 0.65 17.12
CA GLN A 457 12.35 -0.11 18.07
C GLN A 457 12.91 -0.02 19.48
N LYS A 458 12.04 -0.20 20.47
CA LYS A 458 12.41 -0.44 21.88
C LYS A 458 11.36 -1.37 22.49
N VAL A 459 11.71 -2.04 23.58
CA VAL A 459 10.77 -2.81 24.40
C VAL A 459 10.48 -2.00 25.66
N VAL A 460 9.22 -1.90 26.06
CA VAL A 460 8.75 -1.04 27.15
C VAL A 460 8.00 -1.86 28.20
N CYS A 461 8.23 -1.55 29.47
CA CYS A 461 7.48 -2.14 30.58
C CYS A 461 6.06 -1.54 30.63
N PRO A 462 4.99 -2.34 30.45
CA PRO A 462 3.62 -1.81 30.44
C PRO A 462 3.21 -1.12 31.75
N GLN A 463 3.82 -1.50 32.88
CA GLN A 463 3.49 -0.94 34.20
C GLN A 463 4.18 0.39 34.48
N THR A 464 5.36 0.63 33.90
CA THR A 464 6.19 1.81 34.22
C THR A 464 6.34 2.77 33.05
N GLY A 465 6.04 2.34 31.83
CA GLY A 465 6.28 3.10 30.60
C GLY A 465 7.78 3.27 30.27
N GLN A 466 8.68 2.63 31.01
CA GLN A 466 10.13 2.76 30.82
C GLN A 466 10.66 1.72 29.82
N ALA A 467 11.67 2.12 29.05
CA ALA A 467 12.37 1.22 28.14
C ALA A 467 13.09 0.13 28.94
N LEU A 468 12.87 -1.12 28.59
CA LEU A 468 13.48 -2.28 29.23
C LEU A 468 14.87 -2.57 28.64
N PRO A 469 15.78 -3.20 29.41
CA PRO A 469 17.03 -3.73 28.89
C PRO A 469 16.79 -4.76 27.76
N HIS A 470 17.82 -4.98 26.94
CA HIS A 470 17.80 -6.10 25.99
C HIS A 470 17.52 -7.43 26.69
N ASP A 471 16.93 -8.35 25.95
CA ASP A 471 16.57 -9.69 26.42
C ASP A 471 15.50 -9.68 27.54
N SER A 472 14.80 -8.56 27.73
CA SER A 472 13.63 -8.45 28.62
C SER A 472 12.34 -8.45 27.82
N GLU A 473 11.29 -9.06 28.37
CA GLU A 473 9.96 -9.11 27.77
C GLU A 473 9.14 -7.87 28.14
N GLY A 474 8.47 -7.28 27.15
CA GLY A 474 7.56 -6.14 27.33
C GLY A 474 6.87 -5.76 26.03
N GLU A 475 6.21 -4.60 26.00
CA GLU A 475 5.52 -4.13 24.80
C GLU A 475 6.51 -3.57 23.77
N ILE A 476 6.33 -3.94 22.51
CA ILE A 476 7.17 -3.44 21.40
C ILE A 476 6.67 -2.05 20.99
N TYR A 477 7.57 -1.07 21.00
CA TYR A 477 7.31 0.25 20.44
C TYR A 477 8.12 0.43 19.15
N LEU A 478 7.50 1.04 18.15
CA LEU A 478 8.12 1.30 16.84
C LEU A 478 8.12 2.79 16.50
N ARG A 479 9.12 3.23 15.75
CA ARG A 479 9.14 4.58 15.18
C ARG A 479 9.69 4.55 13.76
N SER A 480 9.00 5.20 12.84
CA SER A 480 9.39 5.28 11.42
C SER A 480 8.63 6.42 10.73
N SER A 481 9.14 6.89 9.59
CA SER A 481 8.42 7.82 8.73
C SER A 481 7.29 7.14 7.91
N THR A 482 7.14 5.82 8.04
CA THR A 482 6.04 5.04 7.44
C THR A 482 4.79 4.97 8.31
N LEU A 483 4.85 5.44 9.57
CA LEU A 483 3.70 5.45 10.47
C LEU A 483 2.53 6.25 9.87
N MET A 484 1.30 5.80 10.12
CA MET A 484 0.08 6.49 9.75
C MET A 484 0.06 7.92 10.29
N GLN A 485 -0.73 8.79 9.66
CA GLN A 485 -1.02 10.12 10.19
C GLN A 485 -1.92 10.06 11.42
N GLY A 486 -2.70 8.99 11.55
CA GLY A 486 -3.63 8.76 12.64
C GLY A 486 -4.94 8.15 12.14
N TYR A 487 -5.86 8.01 13.08
CA TYR A 487 -7.19 7.51 12.84
C TYR A 487 -8.15 8.63 12.41
N MET A 488 -8.86 8.42 11.31
CA MET A 488 -9.73 9.40 10.68
C MET A 488 -10.84 9.87 11.63
N GLY A 489 -10.83 11.16 11.95
CA GLY A 489 -11.82 11.76 12.85
C GLY A 489 -11.70 11.34 14.32
N ASN A 490 -10.63 10.64 14.70
CA ASN A 490 -10.44 10.12 16.06
C ASN A 490 -9.04 10.40 16.64
N PRO A 491 -8.76 11.66 17.03
CA PRO A 491 -7.47 12.03 17.60
C PRO A 491 -7.21 11.40 18.97
N GLU A 492 -8.26 11.10 19.76
CA GLU A 492 -8.11 10.45 21.07
C GLU A 492 -7.53 9.04 20.91
N GLU A 493 -8.13 8.20 20.06
CA GLU A 493 -7.60 6.86 19.78
C GLU A 493 -6.24 6.93 19.10
N THR A 494 -5.98 7.95 18.28
CA THR A 494 -4.65 8.17 17.68
C THR A 494 -3.59 8.37 18.78
N SER A 495 -3.88 9.23 19.77
CA SER A 495 -2.95 9.51 20.87
C SER A 495 -2.75 8.34 21.84
N LYS A 496 -3.65 7.34 21.83
CA LYS A 496 -3.49 6.12 22.62
C LYS A 496 -2.45 5.18 22.03
N VAL A 497 -2.23 5.22 20.72
CA VAL A 497 -1.32 4.32 20.02
C VAL A 497 -0.09 5.02 19.44
N ILE A 498 -0.10 6.34 19.26
CA ILE A 498 1.07 7.13 18.85
C ILE A 498 1.30 8.23 19.89
N ASP A 499 2.43 8.17 20.59
CA ASP A 499 2.78 9.16 21.60
C ASP A 499 3.41 10.44 21.01
N ALA A 500 3.63 11.44 21.88
CA ALA A 500 4.17 12.74 21.50
C ALA A 500 5.61 12.68 20.96
N ASP A 501 6.37 11.62 21.26
CA ASP A 501 7.73 11.39 20.77
C ASP A 501 7.74 10.60 19.44
N GLY A 502 6.56 10.31 18.90
CA GLY A 502 6.33 9.60 17.65
C GLY A 502 6.50 8.09 17.75
N TRP A 503 6.44 7.50 18.94
CA TRP A 503 6.43 6.04 19.09
C TRP A 503 5.02 5.48 18.90
N PHE A 504 4.93 4.50 18.03
CA PHE A 504 3.77 3.63 17.87
C PHE A 504 3.83 2.50 18.90
N HIS A 505 2.80 2.42 19.75
CA HIS A 505 2.59 1.41 20.78
C HIS A 505 1.84 0.27 20.11
N THR A 506 2.52 -0.86 19.92
CA THR A 506 2.00 -1.92 19.05
C THR A 506 0.94 -2.80 19.71
N GLY A 507 0.85 -2.77 21.04
CA GLY A 507 0.06 -3.69 21.83
C GLY A 507 0.62 -5.11 21.92
N ASP A 508 1.68 -5.43 21.17
CA ASP A 508 2.27 -6.78 21.14
C ASP A 508 3.45 -6.90 22.10
N VAL A 509 3.54 -8.08 22.72
CA VAL A 509 4.61 -8.41 23.67
C VAL A 509 5.74 -9.09 22.91
N GLY A 510 6.96 -8.63 23.15
CA GLY A 510 8.14 -9.27 22.60
C GLY A 510 9.41 -8.95 23.36
N MET A 511 10.49 -9.49 22.82
CA MET A 511 11.83 -9.38 23.38
C MET A 511 12.81 -8.96 22.28
N LEU A 512 13.65 -7.99 22.60
CA LEU A 512 14.65 -7.43 21.70
C LEU A 512 16.05 -7.79 22.20
N ASP A 513 16.79 -8.57 21.41
CA ASP A 513 18.16 -8.91 21.73
C ASP A 513 19.14 -7.77 21.37
N ARG A 514 20.39 -7.91 21.84
CA ARG A 514 21.46 -6.93 21.59
C ARG A 514 21.88 -6.81 20.11
N THR A 515 21.49 -7.77 19.28
CA THR A 515 21.79 -7.79 17.84
C THR A 515 20.68 -7.18 17.00
N GLY A 516 19.56 -6.78 17.62
CA GLY A 516 18.41 -6.22 16.92
C GLY A 516 17.39 -7.25 16.44
N GLN A 517 17.53 -8.51 16.85
CA GLN A 517 16.52 -9.52 16.58
C GLN A 517 15.38 -9.38 17.59
N THR A 518 14.17 -9.44 17.07
CA THR A 518 12.94 -9.37 17.84
C THR A 518 12.22 -10.71 17.76
N VAL A 519 11.82 -11.20 18.93
CA VAL A 519 10.91 -12.34 19.08
C VAL A 519 9.57 -11.79 19.52
N ILE A 520 8.52 -12.10 18.76
CA ILE A 520 7.14 -11.82 19.17
C ILE A 520 6.71 -12.96 20.10
N VAL A 521 6.36 -12.64 21.33
CA VAL A 521 6.04 -13.62 22.38
C VAL A 521 4.53 -13.84 22.45
N ASP A 522 3.76 -12.76 22.51
CA ASP A 522 2.30 -12.83 22.62
C ASP A 522 1.64 -11.61 21.97
N ARG A 523 0.38 -11.80 21.61
CA ARG A 523 -0.54 -10.73 21.23
C ARG A 523 -1.67 -10.73 22.25
N PRO A 524 -1.56 -9.93 23.33
CA PRO A 524 -2.62 -9.82 24.32
C PRO A 524 -3.95 -9.56 23.61
N LYS A 525 -4.96 -10.36 23.90
CA LYS A 525 -6.33 -10.02 23.46
C LYS A 525 -6.64 -8.66 24.05
N VAL A 526 -6.87 -7.66 23.19
CA VAL A 526 -7.45 -6.39 23.62
C VAL A 526 -8.75 -6.75 24.33
N ALA A 527 -8.79 -6.55 25.64
CA ALA A 527 -9.99 -6.76 26.42
C ALA A 527 -11.03 -5.75 25.96
N SER A 528 -11.91 -6.15 25.02
CA SER A 528 -13.22 -5.51 24.92
C SER A 528 -13.90 -5.68 26.28
N ALA A 529 -14.45 -4.60 26.81
CA ALA A 529 -14.89 -4.43 28.20
C ALA A 529 -16.02 -5.37 28.69
N GLU A 530 -16.30 -6.50 28.03
CA GLU A 530 -17.43 -7.38 28.32
C GLU A 530 -17.07 -8.81 28.76
N GLU A 531 -15.82 -9.28 28.62
CA GLU A 531 -15.49 -10.67 29.00
C GLU A 531 -14.87 -10.77 30.41
N LYS A 532 -15.65 -10.38 31.43
CA LYS A 532 -15.40 -10.83 32.81
C LYS A 532 -16.18 -12.13 33.05
N GLY A 533 -15.52 -13.24 32.79
CA GLY A 533 -15.90 -14.53 33.33
C GLY A 533 -15.99 -15.62 32.27
N GLU A 534 -14.85 -16.26 31.99
CA GLU A 534 -14.73 -17.72 31.93
C GLU A 534 -13.25 -18.10 31.75
N ASN A 535 -12.83 -19.16 32.43
CA ASN A 535 -11.43 -19.55 32.65
C ASN A 535 -10.66 -19.82 31.35
N ILE A 536 -9.53 -19.13 31.16
CA ILE A 536 -8.60 -19.38 30.06
C ILE A 536 -7.60 -20.46 30.46
N VAL A 537 -7.57 -21.55 29.68
CA VAL A 537 -6.56 -22.61 29.75
C VAL A 537 -5.25 -22.08 29.15
N LYS A 538 -4.18 -22.08 29.95
CA LYS A 538 -2.81 -21.81 29.51
C LYS A 538 -2.34 -22.90 28.55
N VAL A 539 -1.77 -22.52 27.40
CA VAL A 539 -0.99 -23.44 26.58
C VAL A 539 0.47 -23.23 26.96
N GLU A 540 1.03 -24.16 27.72
CA GLU A 540 2.47 -24.20 28.02
C GLU A 540 3.24 -24.68 26.79
N ALA A 541 4.35 -24.02 26.49
CA ALA A 541 5.31 -24.44 25.47
C ALA A 541 6.15 -25.61 26.00
N HIS A 542 6.23 -26.69 25.21
CA HIS A 542 7.22 -27.76 25.34
C HIS A 542 7.96 -27.95 24.03
#